data_AF-A0A2J7PN16-F1
#
_entry.id   AF-A0A2J7PN16-F1
#
_cell.length_a   1.000
_cell.length_b   1.000
_cell.length_c   1.000
_cell.angle_alpha   90.00
_cell.angle_beta   90.00
_cell.angle_gamma   90.00
#
_symmetry.space_group_name_H-M   'P 1'
#
loop_
_entity.id
_entity.type
_entity.pdbx_description
1 polymer ?
#
loop_
_entity_poly.entity_id
_entity_poly.type
_entity_poly.pdbx_seq_one_letter_code
_entity_poly.pdbx_strand_id
1 'polypeptide(L)'
;MKILDSKRSQNVGILASSLHVDFSEIENAIYNFDTSVVNLEALQQIYEVRATEEELALIREHVSTKPEVPLDKPEQFLHELAEIPNFADRISCFMFQSEFDDGISSIESKLNNLKSTCQFLTTSESLKTVLAIILALGNYMNGGNRTRGQADGFGLEILAKLRDVKSKDSSVTLLHFIVRAYMKKCEDPLRPGLALPIPEPGDIDRAMTVHFDDVNADLQKLQRELFVCETKTEKVIAASTEENVQPFKDKMNKFLTSAKKQLTGEIENLEECKMKFKTTMQFYQYHPKGGVNEDEVDPKDFFALWSPFCSDFKDIWKKEQQRLIKEKTQEAKRIQEKKLDIQKSKREEGGLKSKVLRRSLMKEAQ
;
A
#
# COMPACT_ATOMS: atom_id res chain seq x y z
N MET A 1 -42.71 -32.94 13.49
CA MET A 1 -43.15 -31.83 12.61
C MET A 1 -41.92 -30.97 12.45
N LYS A 2 -41.36 -30.84 11.25
CA LYS A 2 -40.15 -30.02 11.05
C LYS A 2 -40.61 -28.57 10.89
N ILE A 3 -40.09 -27.67 11.72
CA ILE A 3 -40.47 -26.25 11.69
C ILE A 3 -39.76 -25.58 10.52
N LEU A 4 -38.47 -25.85 10.38
CA LEU A 4 -37.68 -25.41 9.23
C LEU A 4 -37.87 -26.35 8.05
N ASP A 5 -37.82 -25.81 6.82
CA ASP A 5 -37.73 -26.64 5.64
C ASP A 5 -36.41 -27.44 5.62
N SER A 6 -36.39 -28.53 4.86
CA SER A 6 -35.26 -29.47 4.90
C SER A 6 -33.93 -28.85 4.47
N LYS A 7 -33.94 -27.92 3.50
CA LYS A 7 -32.71 -27.26 3.02
C LYS A 7 -32.22 -26.26 4.06
N ARG A 8 -33.12 -25.46 4.63
CA ARG A 8 -32.81 -24.51 5.69
C ARG A 8 -32.26 -25.17 6.95
N SER A 9 -32.93 -26.23 7.42
CA SER A 9 -32.49 -27.05 8.55
C SER A 9 -31.09 -27.64 8.32
N GLN A 10 -30.82 -28.15 7.11
CA GLN A 10 -29.50 -28.67 6.74
C GLN A 10 -28.43 -27.58 6.77
N ASN A 11 -28.69 -26.40 6.18
CA ASN A 11 -27.73 -25.31 6.13
C ASN A 11 -27.34 -24.81 7.52
N VAL A 12 -28.33 -24.59 8.39
CA VAL A 12 -28.11 -24.16 9.78
C VAL A 12 -27.37 -25.25 10.56
N GLY A 13 -27.76 -26.52 10.38
CA GLY A 13 -27.11 -27.65 11.03
C GLY A 13 -25.65 -27.84 10.62
N ILE A 14 -25.31 -27.62 9.34
CA ILE A 14 -23.93 -27.66 8.84
C ILE A 14 -23.11 -26.56 9.52
N LEU A 15 -23.60 -25.31 9.53
CA LEU A 15 -22.87 -24.21 10.17
C LEU A 15 -22.67 -24.48 11.66
N ALA A 16 -23.73 -24.81 12.39
CA ALA A 16 -23.65 -25.08 13.82
C ALA A 16 -22.61 -26.18 14.14
N SER A 17 -22.51 -27.20 13.27
CA SER A 17 -21.53 -28.28 13.42
C SER A 17 -20.10 -27.87 13.04
N SER A 18 -19.92 -26.97 12.06
CA SER A 18 -18.61 -26.53 11.58
C SER A 18 -17.95 -25.48 12.47
N LEU A 19 -18.73 -24.78 13.30
CA LEU A 19 -18.21 -23.77 14.22
C LEU A 19 -17.24 -24.35 15.27
N HIS A 20 -17.40 -25.64 15.61
CA HIS A 20 -16.55 -26.36 16.59
C HIS A 20 -16.41 -25.65 17.95
N VAL A 21 -17.41 -24.86 18.34
CA VAL A 21 -17.50 -24.15 19.62
C VAL A 21 -18.83 -24.46 20.30
N ASP A 22 -18.86 -24.37 21.62
CA ASP A 22 -20.10 -24.50 22.38
C ASP A 22 -20.93 -23.21 22.25
N PHE A 23 -22.26 -23.32 22.37
CA PHE A 23 -23.14 -22.15 22.26
C PHE A 23 -22.78 -21.06 23.27
N SER A 24 -22.36 -21.44 24.48
CA SER A 24 -21.90 -20.51 25.52
C SER A 24 -20.70 -19.67 25.08
N GLU A 25 -19.85 -20.18 24.18
CA GLU A 25 -18.71 -19.42 23.65
C GLU A 25 -19.16 -18.36 22.65
N ILE A 26 -20.19 -18.67 21.85
CA ILE A 26 -20.85 -17.71 20.94
C ILE A 26 -21.52 -16.60 21.74
N GLU A 27 -22.31 -16.98 22.75
CA GLU A 27 -22.96 -16.04 23.66
C GLU A 27 -21.93 -15.14 24.37
N ASN A 28 -20.86 -15.75 24.89
CA ASN A 28 -19.77 -15.03 25.55
C ASN A 28 -19.06 -14.05 24.60
N ALA A 29 -18.82 -14.43 23.34
CA ALA A 29 -18.23 -13.55 22.32
C ALA A 29 -19.11 -12.32 22.05
N ILE A 30 -20.43 -12.51 21.95
CA ILE A 30 -21.40 -11.45 21.66
C ILE A 30 -21.55 -10.49 22.86
N TYR A 31 -21.66 -11.00 24.09
CA TYR A 31 -21.77 -10.15 25.27
C TYR A 31 -20.46 -9.41 25.58
N ASN A 32 -19.33 -10.12 25.56
CA ASN A 32 -18.03 -9.54 25.90
C ASN A 32 -17.39 -8.74 24.77
N PHE A 33 -18.06 -8.69 23.63
CA PHE A 33 -17.56 -8.04 22.43
C PHE A 33 -16.11 -8.46 22.12
N ASP A 34 -15.87 -9.77 22.10
CA ASP A 34 -14.56 -10.40 21.93
C ASP A 34 -14.59 -11.48 20.85
N THR A 35 -13.71 -11.37 19.85
CA THR A 35 -13.59 -12.28 18.70
C THR A 35 -12.37 -13.23 18.79
N SER A 36 -11.77 -13.36 19.97
CA SER A 36 -10.59 -14.21 20.18
C SER A 36 -10.87 -15.71 20.05
N VAL A 37 -12.05 -16.16 20.48
CA VAL A 37 -12.51 -17.56 20.41
C VAL A 37 -13.39 -17.78 19.19
N VAL A 38 -14.42 -16.95 19.02
CA VAL A 38 -15.30 -16.97 17.85
C VAL A 38 -14.92 -15.78 16.96
N ASN A 39 -14.24 -16.06 15.84
CA ASN A 39 -13.74 -15.02 14.97
C ASN A 39 -14.87 -14.26 14.24
N LEU A 40 -14.52 -13.13 13.63
CA LEU A 40 -15.50 -12.27 12.96
C LEU A 40 -16.20 -12.94 11.79
N GLU A 41 -15.51 -13.80 11.04
CA GLU A 41 -16.07 -14.57 9.92
C GLU A 41 -17.17 -15.54 10.40
N ALA A 42 -16.93 -16.24 11.50
CA ALA A 42 -17.90 -17.11 12.13
C ALA A 42 -19.13 -16.31 12.62
N LEU A 43 -18.92 -15.15 13.26
CA LEU A 43 -20.01 -14.27 13.67
C LEU A 43 -20.83 -13.75 12.48
N GLN A 44 -20.18 -13.44 11.36
CA GLN A 44 -20.86 -13.06 10.12
C GLN A 44 -21.71 -14.21 9.58
N GLN A 45 -21.19 -15.43 9.54
CA GLN A 45 -21.96 -16.60 9.13
C GLN A 45 -23.16 -16.85 10.05
N ILE A 46 -22.98 -16.71 11.37
CA ILE A 46 -24.05 -16.78 12.37
C ILE A 46 -25.12 -15.71 12.10
N TYR A 47 -24.69 -14.49 11.82
CA TYR A 47 -25.58 -13.39 11.46
C TYR A 47 -26.40 -13.72 10.21
N GLU A 48 -25.78 -14.22 9.15
CA GLU A 48 -26.47 -14.57 7.89
C GLU A 48 -27.47 -15.73 8.04
N VAL A 49 -27.17 -16.72 8.90
CA VAL A 49 -28.10 -17.85 9.10
C VAL A 49 -29.21 -17.58 10.10
N ARG A 50 -29.19 -16.42 10.80
CA ARG A 50 -30.18 -16.09 11.82
C ARG A 50 -31.61 -16.34 11.35
N ALA A 51 -32.48 -16.72 12.27
CA ALA A 51 -33.86 -17.00 11.94
C ALA A 51 -34.59 -15.71 11.52
N THR A 52 -35.47 -15.86 10.54
CA THR A 52 -36.46 -14.85 10.15
C THR A 52 -37.52 -14.70 11.25
N GLU A 53 -38.28 -13.61 11.21
CA GLU A 53 -39.33 -13.37 12.20
C GLU A 53 -40.41 -14.46 12.17
N GLU A 54 -40.73 -14.97 10.97
CA GLU A 54 -41.66 -16.07 10.77
C GLU A 54 -41.13 -17.40 11.34
N GLU A 55 -39.86 -17.73 11.06
CA GLU A 55 -39.21 -18.92 11.62
C GLU A 55 -39.19 -18.85 13.16
N LEU A 56 -38.80 -17.72 13.74
CA LEU A 56 -38.78 -17.54 15.19
C LEU A 56 -40.16 -17.63 15.83
N ALA A 57 -41.20 -17.10 15.19
CA ALA A 57 -42.56 -17.20 15.68
C ALA A 57 -43.00 -18.67 15.80
N LEU A 58 -42.74 -19.48 14.76
CA LEU A 58 -43.08 -20.90 14.76
C LEU A 58 -42.27 -21.69 15.80
N ILE A 59 -40.98 -21.40 15.95
CA ILE A 59 -40.13 -22.03 16.96
C ILE A 59 -40.65 -21.72 18.37
N ARG A 60 -40.96 -20.44 18.65
CA ARG A 60 -41.51 -20.02 19.95
C ARG A 60 -42.90 -20.61 20.24
N GLU A 61 -43.75 -20.70 19.21
CA GLU A 61 -45.06 -21.37 19.33
C GLU A 61 -44.89 -22.85 19.69
N HIS A 62 -43.95 -23.56 19.05
CA HIS A 62 -43.67 -24.95 19.38
C HIS A 62 -43.17 -25.11 20.82
N VAL A 63 -42.22 -24.28 21.26
CA VAL A 63 -41.69 -24.30 22.64
C VAL A 63 -42.79 -24.05 23.67
N SER A 64 -43.74 -23.15 23.37
CA SER A 64 -44.84 -22.80 24.26
C SER A 64 -45.94 -23.87 24.29
N THR A 65 -46.31 -24.43 23.14
CA THR A 65 -47.47 -25.32 22.99
C THR A 65 -47.14 -26.80 23.20
N LYS A 66 -45.88 -27.20 23.00
CA LYS A 66 -45.41 -28.59 23.09
C LYS A 66 -44.07 -28.69 23.82
N PRO A 67 -43.97 -28.22 25.08
CA PRO A 67 -42.70 -28.18 25.82
C PRO A 67 -42.07 -29.56 26.04
N GLU A 68 -42.86 -30.63 25.99
CA GLU A 68 -42.39 -32.02 26.08
C GLU A 68 -41.72 -32.55 24.81
N VAL A 69 -41.88 -31.85 23.67
CA VAL A 69 -41.26 -32.23 22.39
C VAL A 69 -40.05 -31.32 22.14
N PRO A 70 -38.81 -31.83 22.25
CA PRO A 70 -37.63 -31.01 22.03
C PRO A 70 -37.54 -30.52 20.58
N LEU A 71 -36.95 -29.34 20.40
CA LEU A 71 -36.59 -28.80 19.08
C LEU A 71 -35.48 -29.66 18.45
N ASP A 72 -35.45 -29.71 17.11
CA ASP A 72 -34.28 -30.26 16.42
C ASP A 72 -33.08 -29.32 16.63
N LYS A 73 -31.85 -29.84 16.61
CA LYS A 73 -30.62 -29.06 16.88
C LYS A 73 -30.52 -27.73 16.11
N PRO A 74 -30.86 -27.64 14.81
CA PRO A 74 -30.83 -26.37 14.10
C PRO A 74 -31.86 -25.36 14.62
N GLU A 75 -33.06 -25.82 14.97
CA GLU A 75 -34.12 -24.97 15.53
C GLU A 75 -33.75 -24.50 16.94
N GLN A 76 -33.15 -25.39 17.74
CA GLN A 76 -32.61 -25.05 19.05
C GLN A 76 -31.52 -23.98 18.95
N PHE A 77 -30.56 -24.14 18.03
CA PHE A 77 -29.51 -23.15 17.80
C PHE A 77 -30.07 -21.77 17.44
N LEU A 78 -31.05 -21.71 16.53
CA LEU A 78 -31.70 -20.45 16.16
C LEU A 78 -32.51 -19.85 17.30
N HIS A 79 -33.18 -20.68 18.10
CA HIS A 79 -33.90 -20.24 19.28
C HIS A 79 -32.94 -19.60 20.30
N GLU A 80 -31.86 -20.30 20.66
CA GLU A 80 -30.86 -19.83 21.61
C GLU A 80 -30.22 -18.50 21.14
N LEU A 81 -29.92 -18.35 19.84
CA LEU A 81 -29.44 -17.07 19.30
C LEU A 81 -30.44 -15.92 19.50
N ALA A 82 -31.73 -16.19 19.32
CA ALA A 82 -32.78 -15.18 19.45
C ALA A 82 -33.06 -14.76 20.90
N GLU A 83 -32.64 -15.57 21.87
CA GLU A 83 -32.71 -15.22 23.29
C GLU A 83 -31.60 -14.26 23.71
N ILE A 84 -30.53 -14.11 22.92
CA ILE A 84 -29.50 -13.09 23.15
C ILE A 84 -30.07 -11.71 22.76
N PRO A 85 -30.22 -10.76 23.72
CA PRO A 85 -30.82 -9.46 23.45
C PRO A 85 -30.02 -8.68 22.41
N ASN A 86 -30.72 -8.29 21.33
CA ASN A 86 -30.17 -7.52 20.23
C ASN A 86 -28.93 -8.18 19.57
N PHE A 87 -28.83 -9.51 19.54
CA PHE A 87 -27.66 -10.20 18.97
C PHE A 87 -27.31 -9.72 17.57
N ALA A 88 -28.32 -9.50 16.71
CA ALA A 88 -28.13 -9.05 15.33
C ALA A 88 -27.52 -7.64 15.27
N ASP A 89 -27.97 -6.73 16.13
CA ASP A 89 -27.42 -5.37 16.21
C ASP A 89 -25.98 -5.40 16.77
N ARG A 90 -25.72 -6.23 17.80
CA ARG A 90 -24.39 -6.41 18.39
C ARG A 90 -23.37 -6.94 17.38
N ILE A 91 -23.72 -7.99 16.63
CA ILE A 91 -22.85 -8.54 15.58
C ILE A 91 -22.69 -7.54 14.43
N SER A 92 -23.75 -6.80 14.06
CA SER A 92 -23.62 -5.75 13.05
C SER A 92 -22.63 -4.65 13.44
N CYS A 93 -22.57 -4.28 14.73
CA CYS A 93 -21.59 -3.32 15.24
C CYS A 93 -20.14 -3.86 15.18
N PHE A 94 -19.93 -5.15 15.46
CA PHE A 94 -18.64 -5.82 15.28
C PHE A 94 -18.13 -5.77 13.84
N MET A 95 -18.98 -6.18 12.90
CA MET A 95 -18.63 -6.22 11.49
C MET A 95 -18.30 -4.81 10.99
N PHE A 96 -19.14 -3.84 11.33
CA PHE A 96 -18.91 -2.45 10.93
C PHE A 96 -17.60 -1.88 11.52
N GLN A 97 -17.23 -2.21 12.75
CA GLN A 97 -15.95 -1.75 13.30
C GLN A 97 -14.77 -2.20 12.42
N SER A 98 -14.74 -3.47 12.02
CA SER A 98 -13.68 -4.00 11.15
C SER A 98 -13.72 -3.37 9.75
N GLU A 99 -14.91 -3.27 9.16
CA GLU A 99 -15.10 -2.67 7.83
C GLU A 99 -14.72 -1.19 7.80
N PHE A 100 -15.01 -0.46 8.89
CA PHE A 100 -14.62 0.94 9.04
C PHE A 100 -13.10 1.09 9.09
N ASP A 101 -12.42 0.29 9.92
CA ASP A 101 -10.96 0.34 10.07
C ASP A 101 -10.25 0.03 8.74
N ASP A 102 -10.73 -0.96 7.98
CA ASP A 102 -10.22 -1.29 6.65
C ASP A 102 -10.50 -0.16 5.64
N GLY A 103 -11.74 0.35 5.65
CA GLY A 103 -12.19 1.41 4.73
C GLY A 103 -11.41 2.72 4.92
N ILE A 104 -11.30 3.18 6.16
CA ILE A 104 -10.61 4.43 6.49
C ILE A 104 -9.10 4.34 6.22
N SER A 105 -8.48 3.19 6.55
CA SER A 105 -7.04 2.96 6.30
C SER A 105 -6.72 2.90 4.80
N SER A 106 -7.62 2.32 4.00
CA SER A 106 -7.49 2.28 2.54
C SER A 106 -7.53 3.69 1.93
N ILE A 107 -8.45 4.54 2.39
CA ILE A 107 -8.54 5.95 1.97
C ILE A 107 -7.28 6.71 2.38
N GLU A 108 -6.88 6.61 3.65
CA GLU A 108 -5.69 7.27 4.19
C GLU A 108 -4.45 6.92 3.36
N SER A 109 -4.25 5.63 3.04
CA SER A 109 -3.11 5.16 2.26
C SER A 109 -3.06 5.78 0.86
N LYS A 110 -4.21 5.86 0.16
CA LYS A 110 -4.33 6.49 -1.17
C LYS A 110 -3.94 7.97 -1.10
N LEU A 111 -4.51 8.71 -0.15
CA LEU A 111 -4.28 10.15 0.01
C LEU A 111 -2.82 10.44 0.42
N ASN A 112 -2.27 9.69 1.37
CA ASN A 112 -0.88 9.86 1.81
C ASN A 112 0.13 9.53 0.70
N ASN A 113 -0.12 8.50 -0.11
CA ASN A 113 0.71 8.22 -1.29
C ASN A 113 0.69 9.38 -2.29
N LEU A 114 -0.50 9.92 -2.59
CA LEU A 114 -0.63 11.06 -3.50
C LEU A 114 0.07 12.31 -2.95
N LYS A 115 -0.16 12.68 -1.69
CA LYS A 115 0.50 13.82 -1.03
C LYS A 115 2.03 13.68 -1.03
N SER A 116 2.55 12.51 -0.67
CA SER A 116 3.99 12.27 -0.63
C SER A 116 4.63 12.28 -2.02
N THR A 117 3.94 11.76 -3.03
CA THR A 117 4.39 11.82 -4.44
C THR A 117 4.45 13.28 -4.93
N CYS A 118 3.40 14.06 -4.67
CA CYS A 118 3.35 15.50 -4.96
C CYS A 118 4.46 16.28 -4.23
N GLN A 119 4.68 15.97 -2.95
CA GLN A 119 5.77 16.56 -2.17
C GLN A 119 7.13 16.25 -2.79
N PHE A 120 7.41 14.98 -3.13
CA PHE A 120 8.65 14.60 -3.79
C PHE A 120 8.86 15.37 -5.08
N LEU A 121 7.83 15.43 -5.93
CA LEU A 121 7.87 16.13 -7.21
C LEU A 121 8.20 17.62 -7.06
N THR A 122 7.79 18.27 -5.97
CA THR A 122 7.98 19.71 -5.78
C THR A 122 9.27 20.05 -5.00
N THR A 123 9.71 19.18 -4.09
CA THR A 123 10.81 19.50 -3.16
C THR A 123 12.10 18.73 -3.41
N SER A 124 12.09 17.68 -4.23
CA SER A 124 13.28 16.81 -4.42
C SER A 124 14.39 17.49 -5.21
N GLU A 125 15.52 17.78 -4.54
CA GLU A 125 16.72 18.34 -5.19
C GLU A 125 17.39 17.36 -6.16
N SER A 126 17.29 16.06 -5.88
CA SER A 126 17.78 15.03 -6.80
C SER A 126 16.97 15.04 -8.10
N LEU A 127 15.65 15.16 -8.02
CA LEU A 127 14.79 15.30 -9.19
C LEU A 127 15.08 16.59 -9.97
N LYS A 128 15.20 17.72 -9.28
CA LYS A 128 15.60 18.99 -9.93
C LYS A 128 16.92 18.87 -10.68
N THR A 129 17.88 18.13 -10.12
CA THR A 129 19.15 17.85 -10.80
C THR A 129 18.96 16.99 -12.05
N VAL A 130 18.10 15.97 -12.02
CA VAL A 130 17.76 15.17 -13.21
C VAL A 130 17.12 16.05 -14.29
N LEU A 131 16.13 16.88 -13.92
CA LEU A 131 15.47 17.81 -14.84
C LEU A 131 16.46 18.83 -15.43
N ALA A 132 17.40 19.34 -14.65
CA ALA A 132 18.44 20.24 -15.13
C ALA A 132 19.39 19.56 -16.13
N ILE A 133 19.72 18.28 -15.92
CA ILE A 133 20.50 17.50 -16.89
C ILE A 133 19.71 17.36 -18.20
N ILE A 134 18.42 17.05 -18.13
CA ILE A 134 17.54 16.96 -19.31
C ILE A 134 17.54 18.30 -20.07
N LEU A 135 17.34 19.42 -19.37
CA LEU A 135 17.33 20.76 -19.96
C LEU A 135 18.66 21.10 -20.64
N ALA A 136 19.78 20.87 -19.95
CA ALA A 136 21.11 21.15 -20.47
C ALA A 136 21.42 20.35 -21.74
N LEU A 137 21.10 19.05 -21.75
CA LEU A 137 21.29 18.19 -22.91
C LEU A 137 20.37 18.59 -24.07
N GLY A 138 19.10 18.89 -23.78
CA GLY A 138 18.16 19.39 -24.76
C GLY A 138 18.65 20.68 -25.42
N ASN A 139 19.11 21.65 -24.64
CA ASN A 139 19.65 22.91 -25.15
C ASN A 139 20.92 22.73 -25.98
N TYR A 140 21.81 21.83 -25.57
CA TYR A 140 23.01 21.52 -26.34
C TYR A 140 22.68 20.86 -27.67
N MET A 141 21.82 19.83 -27.66
CA MET A 141 21.44 19.08 -28.86
C MET A 141 20.63 19.90 -29.87
N ASN A 142 19.87 20.88 -29.40
CA ASN A 142 19.06 21.78 -30.24
C ASN A 142 19.75 23.14 -30.48
N GLY A 143 21.06 23.25 -30.26
CA GLY A 143 21.83 24.46 -30.52
C GLY A 143 21.63 24.98 -31.94
N GLY A 144 21.32 26.28 -32.07
CA GLY A 144 21.01 26.92 -33.36
C GLY A 144 19.54 26.83 -33.78
N ASN A 145 18.71 26.03 -33.11
CA ASN A 145 17.27 26.04 -33.32
C ASN A 145 16.60 27.12 -32.44
N ARG A 146 16.08 28.19 -33.07
CA ARG A 146 15.44 29.32 -32.38
C ARG A 146 14.20 28.96 -31.53
N THR A 147 13.60 27.79 -31.76
CA THR A 147 12.37 27.36 -31.07
C THR A 147 12.59 26.24 -30.06
N ARG A 148 13.76 25.58 -30.08
CA ARG A 148 14.04 24.39 -29.25
C ARG A 148 15.38 24.45 -28.50
N GLY A 149 16.26 25.39 -28.85
CA GLY A 149 17.49 25.68 -28.10
C GLY A 149 17.33 26.92 -27.24
N GLN A 150 18.17 27.05 -26.22
CA GLN A 150 18.13 28.15 -25.23
C GLN A 150 16.78 28.25 -24.50
N ALA A 151 16.15 27.11 -24.21
CA ALA A 151 14.93 27.05 -23.42
C ALA A 151 15.24 27.18 -21.93
N ASP A 152 14.33 27.84 -21.19
CA ASP A 152 14.36 27.93 -19.72
C ASP A 152 13.65 26.76 -19.03
N GLY A 153 12.88 25.99 -19.79
CA GLY A 153 12.11 24.83 -19.32
C GLY A 153 11.57 24.00 -20.47
N PHE A 154 10.87 22.92 -20.14
CA PHE A 154 10.23 22.04 -21.12
C PHE A 154 8.92 21.49 -20.56
N GLY A 155 7.96 21.18 -21.46
CA GLY A 155 6.74 20.47 -21.09
C GLY A 155 7.00 19.01 -20.72
N LEU A 156 6.21 18.48 -19.78
CA LEU A 156 6.36 17.13 -19.24
C LEU A 156 6.21 16.02 -20.30
N GLU A 157 5.59 16.30 -21.44
CA GLU A 157 5.44 15.35 -22.55
C GLU A 157 6.78 14.91 -23.16
N ILE A 158 7.87 15.63 -22.89
CA ILE A 158 9.19 15.22 -23.35
C ILE A 158 9.72 14.00 -22.59
N LEU A 159 9.28 13.78 -21.33
CA LEU A 159 9.83 12.75 -20.45
C LEU A 159 9.72 11.35 -21.08
N ALA A 160 8.56 11.02 -21.65
CA ALA A 160 8.34 9.76 -22.35
C ALA A 160 9.19 9.61 -23.62
N LYS A 161 9.55 10.72 -24.28
CA LYS A 161 10.31 10.73 -25.55
C LYS A 161 11.81 10.55 -25.35
N LEU A 162 12.32 10.69 -24.13
CA LEU A 162 13.76 10.54 -23.83
C LEU A 162 14.30 9.14 -24.13
N ARG A 163 13.43 8.13 -24.11
CA ARG A 163 13.76 6.75 -24.51
C ARG A 163 13.90 6.60 -26.04
N ASP A 164 13.25 7.45 -26.82
CA ASP A 164 13.18 7.30 -28.28
C ASP A 164 14.36 7.96 -29.00
N VAL A 165 15.02 8.92 -28.35
CA VAL A 165 16.22 9.57 -28.89
C VAL A 165 17.42 8.66 -28.69
N LYS A 166 18.03 8.19 -29.78
CA LYS A 166 19.09 7.17 -29.77
C LYS A 166 20.43 7.71 -30.28
N SER A 167 21.51 7.07 -29.84
CA SER A 167 22.85 7.22 -30.42
C SER A 167 22.88 6.79 -31.90
N LYS A 168 23.93 7.18 -32.62
CA LYS A 168 24.11 6.86 -34.05
C LYS A 168 24.03 5.36 -34.35
N ASP A 169 24.53 4.52 -33.43
CA ASP A 169 24.53 3.06 -33.50
C ASP A 169 23.32 2.40 -32.82
N SER A 170 22.35 3.20 -32.34
CA SER A 170 21.14 2.75 -31.65
C SER A 170 21.35 1.93 -30.37
N SER A 171 22.57 1.90 -29.83
CA SER A 171 22.91 1.09 -28.65
C SER A 171 22.55 1.76 -27.32
N VAL A 172 22.44 3.10 -27.30
CA VAL A 172 22.21 3.90 -26.09
C VAL A 172 21.16 4.97 -26.39
N THR A 173 20.20 5.16 -25.48
CA THR A 173 19.20 6.24 -25.58
C THR A 173 19.65 7.48 -24.81
N LEU A 174 19.02 8.63 -25.07
CA LEU A 174 19.26 9.86 -24.30
C LEU A 174 18.96 9.64 -22.81
N LEU A 175 17.91 8.87 -22.47
CA LEU A 175 17.61 8.49 -21.09
C LEU A 175 18.76 7.72 -20.41
N HIS A 176 19.43 6.80 -21.13
CA HIS A 176 20.63 6.13 -20.60
C HIS A 176 21.75 7.13 -20.29
N PHE A 177 21.94 8.11 -21.18
CA PHE A 177 22.95 9.15 -20.96
C PHE A 177 22.61 10.03 -19.76
N ILE A 178 21.34 10.40 -19.57
CA ILE A 178 20.87 11.16 -18.41
C ILE A 178 21.13 10.42 -17.11
N VAL A 179 20.75 9.14 -17.02
CA VAL A 179 21.00 8.30 -15.84
C VAL A 179 22.50 8.25 -15.52
N ARG A 180 23.35 8.00 -16.52
CA ARG A 180 24.81 7.98 -16.35
C ARG A 180 25.36 9.34 -15.92
N ALA A 181 24.85 10.43 -16.49
CA ALA A 181 25.28 11.79 -16.14
C ALA A 181 24.90 12.14 -14.69
N TYR A 182 23.72 11.74 -14.24
CA TYR A 182 23.32 11.91 -12.84
C TYR A 182 24.19 11.07 -11.90
N MET A 183 24.39 9.78 -12.21
CA MET A 183 25.26 8.90 -11.40
C MET A 183 26.69 9.42 -11.25
N LYS A 184 27.24 10.07 -12.28
CA LYS A 184 28.56 10.72 -12.21
C LYS A 184 28.62 11.91 -11.26
N LYS A 185 27.48 12.55 -10.97
CA LYS A 185 27.36 13.61 -9.96
C LYS A 185 27.11 13.07 -8.55
N CYS A 186 26.72 11.80 -8.40
CA CYS A 186 26.59 11.16 -7.10
C CYS A 186 27.97 10.84 -6.52
N GLU A 187 28.18 11.16 -5.24
CA GLU A 187 29.42 10.80 -4.54
C GLU A 187 29.62 9.28 -4.45
N ASP A 188 28.56 8.54 -4.13
CA ASP A 188 28.55 7.07 -4.15
C ASP A 188 27.28 6.53 -4.83
N PRO A 189 27.31 6.33 -6.17
CA PRO A 189 26.17 5.78 -6.89
C PRO A 189 25.91 4.30 -6.61
N LEU A 190 26.76 3.61 -5.83
CA LEU A 190 26.60 2.20 -5.46
C LEU A 190 26.22 2.00 -3.98
N ARG A 191 25.94 3.10 -3.26
CA ARG A 191 25.55 3.03 -1.85
C ARG A 191 24.31 2.15 -1.69
N PRO A 192 24.33 1.12 -0.82
CA PRO A 192 23.14 0.34 -0.49
C PRO A 192 22.02 1.26 0.02
N GLY A 193 20.79 1.06 -0.45
CA GLY A 193 19.64 1.89 -0.07
C GLY A 193 19.69 3.33 -0.60
N LEU A 194 20.51 3.62 -1.63
CA LEU A 194 20.43 4.90 -2.33
C LEU A 194 19.03 5.06 -2.96
N ALA A 195 18.28 6.05 -2.49
CA ALA A 195 16.98 6.39 -3.03
C ALA A 195 17.10 6.79 -4.50
N LEU A 196 16.08 6.47 -5.30
CA LEU A 196 16.01 6.93 -6.68
C LEU A 196 15.96 8.47 -6.73
N PRO A 197 16.61 9.11 -7.71
CA PRO A 197 16.56 10.56 -7.87
C PRO A 197 15.27 11.05 -8.55
N ILE A 198 14.29 10.17 -8.68
CA ILE A 198 12.99 10.36 -9.31
C ILE A 198 11.94 9.67 -8.42
N PRO A 199 10.63 9.95 -8.58
CA PRO A 199 9.60 9.21 -7.86
C PRO A 199 9.71 7.71 -8.13
N GLU A 200 9.40 6.89 -7.12
CA GLU A 200 9.29 5.45 -7.33
C GLU A 200 8.13 5.14 -8.29
N PRO A 201 8.30 4.28 -9.31
CA PRO A 201 7.24 3.98 -10.27
C PRO A 201 5.95 3.48 -9.62
N GLY A 202 6.06 2.67 -8.56
CA GLY A 202 4.89 2.18 -7.84
C GLY A 202 4.11 3.28 -7.11
N ASP A 203 4.77 4.37 -6.71
CA ASP A 203 4.10 5.50 -6.05
C ASP A 203 3.32 6.31 -7.10
N ILE A 204 3.90 6.47 -8.30
CA ILE A 204 3.24 7.08 -9.47
C ILE A 204 2.03 6.25 -9.88
N ASP A 205 2.18 4.92 -10.01
CA ASP A 205 1.09 4.04 -10.43
C ASP A 205 -0.07 4.08 -9.41
N ARG A 206 0.22 4.09 -8.10
CA ARG A 206 -0.82 4.27 -7.08
C ARG A 206 -1.46 5.66 -7.14
N ALA A 207 -0.68 6.72 -7.35
CA ALA A 207 -1.22 8.08 -7.50
C ALA A 207 -2.16 8.19 -8.71
N MET A 208 -1.89 7.46 -9.81
CA MET A 208 -2.77 7.40 -10.99
C MET A 208 -4.10 6.69 -10.75
N THR A 209 -4.24 5.91 -9.69
CA THR A 209 -5.50 5.20 -9.36
C THR A 209 -6.43 6.02 -8.47
N VAL A 210 -5.99 7.21 -8.03
CA VAL A 210 -6.79 8.07 -7.17
C VAL A 210 -7.78 8.87 -8.00
N HIS A 211 -9.07 8.60 -7.77
CA HIS A 211 -10.18 9.42 -8.25
C HIS A 211 -10.80 10.14 -7.05
N PHE A 212 -10.78 11.47 -7.02
CA PHE A 212 -11.23 12.24 -5.86
C PHE A 212 -12.73 12.06 -5.57
N ASP A 213 -13.55 11.90 -6.62
CA ASP A 213 -14.98 11.65 -6.48
C ASP A 213 -15.27 10.29 -5.83
N ASP A 214 -14.52 9.26 -6.23
CA ASP A 214 -14.62 7.92 -5.62
C ASP A 214 -14.22 7.96 -4.14
N VAL A 215 -13.11 8.64 -3.81
CA VAL A 215 -12.68 8.80 -2.40
C VAL A 215 -13.72 9.56 -1.59
N ASN A 216 -14.30 10.62 -2.15
CA ASN A 216 -15.38 11.36 -1.49
C ASN A 216 -16.63 10.49 -1.30
N ALA A 217 -17.00 9.70 -2.29
CA ALA A 217 -18.13 8.77 -2.20
C ALA A 217 -17.90 7.69 -1.12
N ASP A 218 -16.69 7.15 -1.03
CA ASP A 218 -16.28 6.20 0.01
C ASP A 218 -16.36 6.83 1.42
N LEU A 219 -15.86 8.05 1.59
CA LEU A 219 -15.97 8.79 2.87
C LEU A 219 -17.44 9.04 3.26
N GLN A 220 -18.27 9.45 2.31
CA GLN A 220 -19.70 9.65 2.56
C GLN A 220 -20.43 8.33 2.89
N LYS A 221 -20.01 7.21 2.29
CA LYS A 221 -20.52 5.89 2.62
C LYS A 221 -20.17 5.53 4.06
N LEU A 222 -18.89 5.64 4.44
CA LEU A 222 -18.44 5.40 5.82
C LEU A 222 -19.17 6.30 6.82
N GLN A 223 -19.44 7.56 6.48
CA GLN A 223 -20.20 8.48 7.32
C GLN A 223 -21.63 7.98 7.59
N ARG A 224 -22.33 7.52 6.54
CA ARG A 224 -23.69 6.99 6.67
C ARG A 224 -23.71 5.70 7.49
N GLU A 225 -22.78 4.79 7.22
CA GLU A 225 -22.69 3.52 7.93
C GLU A 225 -22.31 3.71 9.40
N LEU A 226 -21.43 4.68 9.70
CA LEU A 226 -21.10 5.08 11.06
C LEU A 226 -22.32 5.60 11.83
N PHE A 227 -23.15 6.42 11.19
CA PHE A 227 -24.41 6.89 11.78
C PHE A 227 -25.38 5.73 12.06
N VAL A 228 -25.50 4.77 11.14
CA VAL A 228 -26.30 3.57 11.34
C VAL A 228 -25.76 2.74 12.51
N CYS A 229 -24.45 2.56 12.61
CA CYS A 229 -23.82 1.84 13.72
C CYS A 229 -24.03 2.55 15.06
N GLU A 230 -23.98 3.87 15.09
CA GLU A 230 -24.30 4.67 16.28
C GLU A 230 -25.74 4.44 16.73
N THR A 231 -26.70 4.51 15.81
CA THR A 231 -28.12 4.27 16.12
C THR A 231 -28.35 2.85 16.66
N LYS A 232 -27.69 1.83 16.06
CA LYS A 232 -27.75 0.44 16.56
C LYS A 232 -27.13 0.31 17.95
N THR A 233 -26.02 0.99 18.19
CA THR A 233 -25.33 1.02 19.48
C THR A 233 -26.25 1.60 20.57
N GLU A 234 -26.89 2.74 20.29
CA GLU A 234 -27.85 3.37 21.19
C GLU A 234 -29.04 2.45 21.50
N LYS A 235 -29.58 1.77 20.48
CA LYS A 235 -30.65 0.79 20.63
C LYS A 235 -30.24 -0.38 21.53
N VAL A 236 -29.04 -0.95 21.32
CA VAL A 236 -28.51 -2.04 22.15
C VAL A 236 -28.33 -1.57 23.59
N ILE A 237 -27.76 -0.39 23.81
CA ILE A 237 -27.53 0.16 25.16
C ILE A 237 -28.87 0.37 25.88
N ALA A 238 -29.87 0.93 25.19
CA ALA A 238 -31.18 1.21 25.78
C ALA A 238 -31.98 -0.06 26.12
N ALA A 239 -31.80 -1.14 25.33
CA ALA A 239 -32.51 -2.41 25.52
C ALA A 239 -31.79 -3.39 26.47
N SER A 240 -30.52 -3.14 26.81
CA SER A 240 -29.72 -4.04 27.65
C SER A 240 -29.91 -3.79 29.14
N THR A 241 -29.86 -4.86 29.94
CA THR A 241 -29.81 -4.80 31.41
C THR A 241 -28.43 -4.36 31.89
N GLU A 242 -28.31 -3.95 33.16
CA GLU A 242 -27.02 -3.55 33.76
C GLU A 242 -25.97 -4.67 33.71
N GLU A 243 -26.39 -5.93 33.80
CA GLU A 243 -25.52 -7.10 33.75
C GLU A 243 -24.98 -7.39 32.34
N ASN A 244 -25.73 -7.02 31.29
CA ASN A 244 -25.44 -7.42 29.91
C ASN A 244 -25.03 -6.25 28.98
N VAL A 245 -25.02 -5.02 29.50
CA VAL A 245 -24.66 -3.83 28.72
C VAL A 245 -23.15 -3.64 28.56
N GLN A 246 -22.37 -4.10 29.54
CA GLN A 246 -20.91 -4.06 29.49
C GLN A 246 -20.34 -5.41 29.05
N PRO A 247 -19.18 -5.42 28.37
CA PRO A 247 -18.33 -4.30 27.94
C PRO A 247 -18.74 -3.63 26.61
N PHE A 248 -19.84 -4.05 25.99
CA PHE A 248 -20.29 -3.54 24.69
C PHE A 248 -20.35 -2.00 24.64
N LYS A 249 -21.01 -1.39 25.62
CA LYS A 249 -21.19 0.07 25.69
C LYS A 249 -19.86 0.82 25.67
N ASP A 250 -18.90 0.43 26.51
CA ASP A 250 -17.62 1.14 26.61
C ASP A 250 -16.77 0.96 25.36
N LYS A 251 -16.72 -0.27 24.82
CA LYS A 251 -15.99 -0.58 23.59
C LYS A 251 -16.57 0.19 22.40
N MET A 252 -17.88 0.17 22.21
CA MET A 252 -18.55 0.86 21.11
C MET A 252 -18.48 2.37 21.23
N ASN A 253 -18.67 2.96 22.41
CA ASN A 253 -18.54 4.40 22.58
C ASN A 253 -17.11 4.88 22.28
N LYS A 254 -16.10 4.11 22.70
CA LYS A 254 -14.70 4.39 22.38
C LYS A 254 -14.45 4.30 20.86
N PHE A 255 -14.94 3.26 20.22
CA PHE A 255 -14.86 3.10 18.76
C PHE A 255 -15.54 4.27 18.05
N LEU A 256 -16.82 4.55 18.31
CA LEU A 256 -17.58 5.62 17.66
C LEU A 256 -16.91 6.99 17.80
N THR A 257 -16.38 7.30 18.99
CA THR A 257 -15.64 8.54 19.24
C THR A 257 -14.37 8.62 18.37
N SER A 258 -13.61 7.52 18.29
CA SER A 258 -12.42 7.45 17.46
C SER A 258 -12.75 7.52 15.97
N ALA A 259 -13.73 6.74 15.52
CA ALA A 259 -14.17 6.66 14.13
C ALA A 259 -14.65 8.02 13.61
N LYS A 260 -15.46 8.75 14.39
CA LYS A 260 -15.88 10.12 14.04
C LYS A 260 -14.68 11.05 13.84
N LYS A 261 -13.71 11.00 14.75
CA LYS A 261 -12.50 11.82 14.64
C LYS A 261 -11.67 11.46 13.42
N GLN A 262 -11.44 10.18 13.16
CA GLN A 262 -10.70 9.70 11.99
C GLN A 262 -11.39 10.12 10.69
N LEU A 263 -12.72 9.94 10.61
CA LEU A 263 -13.51 10.32 9.45
C LEU A 263 -13.45 11.83 9.17
N THR A 264 -13.57 12.68 10.19
CA THR A 264 -13.39 14.13 10.04
C THR A 264 -11.98 14.47 9.56
N GLY A 265 -10.96 13.83 10.13
CA GLY A 265 -9.57 14.00 9.72
C GLY A 265 -9.34 13.63 8.26
N GLU A 266 -9.91 12.53 7.77
CA GLU A 266 -9.76 12.11 6.38
C GLU A 266 -10.54 12.97 5.38
N ILE A 267 -11.68 13.56 5.79
CA ILE A 267 -12.37 14.56 5.00
C ILE A 267 -11.50 15.82 4.81
N GLU A 268 -10.85 16.30 5.87
CA GLU A 268 -9.90 17.41 5.79
C GLU A 268 -8.66 17.03 4.97
N ASN A 269 -8.15 15.80 5.13
CA ASN A 269 -7.03 15.25 4.39
C ASN A 269 -7.30 15.22 2.88
N LEU A 270 -8.52 14.85 2.46
CA LEU A 270 -8.93 14.86 1.05
C LEU A 270 -8.79 16.26 0.44
N GLU A 271 -9.27 17.29 1.12
CA GLU A 271 -9.20 18.67 0.64
C GLU A 271 -7.75 19.20 0.62
N GLU A 272 -6.94 18.87 1.64
CA GLU A 272 -5.50 19.15 1.63
C GLU A 272 -4.83 18.49 0.43
N CYS A 273 -5.17 17.23 0.15
CA CYS A 273 -4.60 16.45 -0.94
C CYS A 273 -4.95 17.04 -2.31
N LYS A 274 -6.21 17.46 -2.52
CA LYS A 274 -6.63 18.18 -3.75
C LYS A 274 -5.82 19.46 -3.95
N MET A 275 -5.68 20.27 -2.90
CA MET A 275 -4.88 21.49 -2.94
C MET A 275 -3.40 21.21 -3.24
N LYS A 276 -2.83 20.17 -2.62
CA LYS A 276 -1.44 19.76 -2.85
C LYS A 276 -1.21 19.27 -4.27
N PHE A 277 -2.15 18.53 -4.83
CA PHE A 277 -2.11 18.09 -6.22
C PHE A 277 -2.20 19.28 -7.19
N LYS A 278 -3.14 20.20 -6.97
CA LYS A 278 -3.29 21.44 -7.77
C LYS A 278 -2.02 22.27 -7.78
N THR A 279 -1.45 22.56 -6.60
CA THR A 279 -0.20 23.31 -6.48
C THR A 279 0.98 22.61 -7.15
N THR A 280 1.00 21.27 -7.17
CA THR A 280 2.00 20.48 -7.88
C THR A 280 1.85 20.61 -9.40
N MET A 281 0.63 20.57 -9.93
CA MET A 281 0.38 20.82 -11.35
C MET A 281 0.85 22.22 -11.78
N GLN A 282 0.53 23.23 -10.97
CA GLN A 282 0.95 24.63 -11.20
C GLN A 282 2.47 24.80 -11.14
N PHE A 283 3.15 24.11 -10.20
CA PHE A 283 4.61 24.11 -10.12
C PHE A 283 5.26 23.63 -11.43
N TYR A 284 4.67 22.64 -12.10
CA TYR A 284 5.14 22.13 -13.38
C TYR A 284 4.56 22.87 -14.60
N GLN A 285 3.78 23.95 -14.39
CA GLN A 285 3.05 24.66 -15.44
C GLN A 285 2.26 23.71 -16.35
N TYR A 286 1.66 22.68 -15.75
CA TYR A 286 0.86 21.71 -16.47
C TYR A 286 -0.44 22.34 -16.92
N HIS A 287 -0.75 22.21 -18.20
CA HIS A 287 -2.00 22.69 -18.78
C HIS A 287 -2.81 21.47 -19.26
N PRO A 288 -3.99 21.21 -18.69
CA PRO A 288 -4.81 20.10 -19.11
C PRO A 288 -5.25 20.25 -20.56
N LYS A 289 -5.29 19.13 -21.28
CA LYS A 289 -5.72 19.12 -22.68
C LYS A 289 -7.24 19.23 -22.76
N GLY A 290 -7.75 19.86 -23.82
CA GLY A 290 -9.19 19.92 -24.09
C GLY A 290 -9.95 20.99 -23.31
N GLY A 291 -9.28 21.93 -22.65
CA GLY A 291 -9.94 23.04 -21.95
C GLY A 291 -10.62 22.67 -20.64
N VAL A 292 -10.24 21.52 -20.06
CA VAL A 292 -10.68 21.08 -18.73
C VAL A 292 -10.19 22.08 -17.68
N ASN A 293 -11.04 22.38 -16.69
CA ASN A 293 -10.66 23.25 -15.58
C ASN A 293 -9.56 22.58 -14.73
N GLU A 294 -8.59 23.35 -14.22
CA GLU A 294 -7.54 22.83 -13.32
C GLU A 294 -8.11 22.11 -12.09
N ASP A 295 -9.30 22.51 -11.64
CA ASP A 295 -10.00 21.91 -10.50
C ASP A 295 -10.64 20.54 -10.79
N GLU A 296 -10.77 20.18 -12.07
CA GLU A 296 -11.41 18.94 -12.53
C GLU A 296 -10.40 17.93 -13.10
N VAL A 297 -9.10 18.24 -13.03
CA VAL A 297 -8.07 17.36 -13.56
C VAL A 297 -7.91 16.14 -12.66
N ASP A 298 -8.00 14.97 -13.28
CA ASP A 298 -7.75 13.71 -12.61
C ASP A 298 -6.24 13.49 -12.37
N PRO A 299 -5.80 13.00 -11.19
CA PRO A 299 -4.42 12.58 -10.95
C PRO A 299 -3.83 11.75 -12.09
N LYS A 300 -4.61 10.84 -12.68
CA LYS A 300 -4.18 10.00 -13.79
C LYS A 300 -3.63 10.80 -14.97
N ASP A 301 -4.26 11.91 -15.35
CA ASP A 301 -3.86 12.68 -16.54
C ASP A 301 -2.48 13.32 -16.36
N PHE A 302 -2.20 13.82 -15.16
CA PHE A 302 -0.91 14.38 -14.80
C PHE A 302 0.16 13.30 -14.63
N PHE A 303 -0.12 12.28 -13.82
CA PHE A 303 0.86 11.23 -13.48
C PHE A 303 1.17 10.28 -14.64
N ALA A 304 0.28 10.14 -15.62
CA ALA A 304 0.54 9.39 -16.86
C ALA A 304 1.76 9.93 -17.65
N LEU A 305 2.08 11.22 -17.53
CA LEU A 305 3.27 11.81 -18.15
C LEU A 305 4.58 11.36 -17.49
N TRP A 306 4.50 10.96 -16.21
CA TRP A 306 5.64 10.53 -15.41
C TRP A 306 5.86 9.02 -15.46
N SER A 307 4.79 8.22 -15.51
CA SER A 307 4.86 6.75 -15.35
C SER A 307 5.87 6.07 -16.30
N PRO A 308 5.84 6.30 -17.63
CA PRO A 308 6.81 5.68 -18.54
C PRO A 308 8.26 6.07 -18.21
N PHE A 309 8.48 7.36 -17.91
CA PHE A 309 9.79 7.89 -17.58
C PHE A 309 10.33 7.29 -16.28
N CYS A 310 9.51 7.24 -15.22
CA CYS A 310 9.95 6.69 -13.94
C CYS A 310 10.30 5.20 -14.05
N SER A 311 9.47 4.43 -14.76
CA SER A 311 9.70 3.01 -15.01
C SER A 311 11.00 2.77 -15.78
N ASP A 312 11.17 3.43 -16.93
CA ASP A 312 12.37 3.29 -17.77
C ASP A 312 13.63 3.74 -17.03
N PHE A 313 13.55 4.86 -16.31
CA PHE A 313 14.68 5.40 -15.56
C PHE A 313 15.12 4.41 -14.47
N LYS A 314 14.18 3.83 -13.71
CA LYS A 314 14.49 2.84 -12.67
C LYS A 314 15.14 1.59 -13.25
N ASP A 315 14.66 1.11 -14.39
CA ASP A 315 15.23 -0.06 -15.07
C ASP A 315 16.66 0.20 -15.56
N ILE A 316 16.89 1.35 -16.18
CA ILE A 316 18.22 1.78 -16.61
C ILE A 316 19.13 1.99 -15.40
N TRP A 317 18.64 2.63 -14.33
CA TRP A 317 19.38 2.85 -13.09
C TRP A 317 19.92 1.55 -12.51
N LYS A 318 19.05 0.54 -12.37
CA LYS A 318 19.45 -0.79 -11.87
C LYS A 318 20.50 -1.45 -12.77
N LYS A 319 20.32 -1.40 -14.09
CA LYS A 319 21.28 -1.95 -15.06
C LYS A 319 22.64 -1.24 -15.00
N GLU A 320 22.65 0.08 -14.85
CA GLU A 320 23.89 0.86 -14.72
C GLU A 320 24.59 0.60 -13.39
N GLN A 321 23.87 0.47 -12.26
CA GLN A 321 24.48 0.03 -11.01
C GLN A 321 25.11 -1.35 -11.14
N GLN A 322 24.42 -2.32 -11.75
CA GLN A 322 24.96 -3.65 -11.99
C GLN A 322 26.23 -3.61 -12.88
N ARG A 323 26.25 -2.74 -13.90
CA ARG A 323 27.44 -2.53 -14.74
C ARG A 323 28.61 -1.99 -13.93
N LEU A 324 28.39 -0.96 -13.12
CA LEU A 324 29.43 -0.36 -12.26
C LEU A 324 29.96 -1.34 -11.21
N ILE A 325 29.11 -2.18 -10.63
CA ILE A 325 29.52 -3.25 -9.71
C ILE A 325 30.42 -4.26 -10.42
N LYS A 326 30.01 -4.73 -11.60
CA LYS A 326 30.81 -5.67 -12.42
C LYS A 326 32.18 -5.08 -12.76
N GLU A 327 32.24 -3.82 -13.17
CA GLU A 327 33.49 -3.11 -13.48
C GLU A 327 34.41 -3.01 -12.25
N LYS A 328 33.88 -2.60 -11.09
CA LYS A 328 34.67 -2.54 -9.84
C LYS A 328 35.17 -3.92 -9.42
N THR A 329 34.34 -4.96 -9.50
CA THR A 329 34.75 -6.33 -9.16
C THR A 329 35.84 -6.85 -10.11
N GLN A 330 35.71 -6.58 -11.42
CA GLN A 330 36.69 -7.02 -12.40
C GLN A 330 38.03 -6.30 -12.25
N GLU A 331 38.01 -5.00 -11.92
CA GLU A 331 39.22 -4.25 -11.61
C GLU A 331 39.88 -4.75 -10.32
N ALA A 332 39.11 -5.02 -9.28
CA ALA A 332 39.64 -5.61 -8.03
C ALA A 332 40.32 -6.96 -8.28
N LYS A 333 39.74 -7.82 -9.13
CA LYS A 333 40.34 -9.10 -9.55
C LYS A 333 41.66 -8.88 -10.29
N ARG A 334 41.70 -7.96 -11.27
CA ARG A 334 42.93 -7.62 -12.00
C ARG A 334 44.04 -7.10 -11.09
N ILE A 335 43.70 -6.28 -10.10
CA ILE A 335 44.65 -5.78 -9.10
C ILE A 335 45.17 -6.93 -8.22
N GLN A 336 44.30 -7.85 -7.82
CA GLN A 336 44.68 -9.02 -7.02
C GLN A 336 45.59 -9.98 -7.79
N GLU A 337 45.28 -10.26 -9.06
CA GLU A 337 46.11 -11.05 -9.97
C GLU A 337 47.50 -10.42 -10.15
N LYS A 338 47.58 -9.12 -10.44
CA LYS A 338 48.85 -8.39 -10.51
C LYS A 338 49.66 -8.48 -9.21
N LYS A 339 49.00 -8.39 -8.04
CA LYS A 339 49.67 -8.55 -6.74
C LYS A 339 50.21 -9.96 -6.53
N LEU A 340 49.46 -10.98 -6.94
CA LEU A 340 49.88 -12.39 -6.87
C LEU A 340 51.08 -12.66 -7.79
N ASP A 341 51.07 -12.14 -9.02
CA ASP A 341 52.17 -12.31 -9.97
C ASP A 341 53.45 -11.60 -9.51
N ILE A 342 53.35 -10.38 -8.95
CA ILE A 342 54.49 -9.69 -8.33
C ILE A 342 55.05 -10.49 -7.15
N GLN A 343 54.19 -11.14 -6.35
CA GLN A 343 54.65 -11.98 -5.23
C GLN A 343 55.32 -13.27 -5.71
N LYS A 344 54.82 -13.91 -6.78
CA LYS A 344 55.47 -15.08 -7.41
C LYS A 344 56.84 -14.73 -7.98
N SER A 345 56.94 -13.64 -8.74
CA SER A 345 58.22 -13.15 -9.30
C SER A 345 59.25 -12.80 -8.22
N LYS A 346 58.83 -12.31 -7.04
CA LYS A 346 59.74 -12.10 -5.89
C LYS A 346 60.22 -13.40 -5.22
N ARG A 347 59.53 -14.53 -5.41
CA ARG A 347 59.84 -15.85 -4.82
C ARG A 347 60.63 -16.77 -5.78
N GLU A 348 60.55 -16.56 -7.09
CA GLU A 348 61.32 -17.32 -8.09
C GLU A 348 62.85 -17.07 -7.98
N GLU A 349 63.66 -18.01 -8.50
CA GLU A 349 65.13 -18.16 -8.31
C GLU A 349 66.01 -16.96 -8.76
N GLY A 350 65.43 -15.86 -9.26
CA GLY A 350 66.11 -14.62 -9.61
C GLY A 350 65.65 -13.36 -8.84
N GLY A 351 64.66 -13.49 -7.95
CA GLY A 351 64.09 -12.40 -7.16
C GLY A 351 65.04 -11.78 -6.13
N LEU A 352 64.74 -10.58 -5.65
CA LEU A 352 65.61 -9.86 -4.71
C LEU A 352 65.84 -10.66 -3.41
N LYS A 353 64.85 -11.41 -2.92
CA LYS A 353 64.98 -12.26 -1.72
C LYS A 353 65.88 -13.48 -1.95
N SER A 354 65.73 -14.17 -3.09
CA SER A 354 66.61 -15.29 -3.45
C SER A 354 68.04 -14.82 -3.70
N LYS A 355 68.24 -13.64 -4.32
CA LYS A 355 69.57 -13.01 -4.47
C LYS A 355 70.20 -12.59 -3.15
N VAL A 356 69.43 -12.07 -2.20
CA VAL A 356 69.92 -11.69 -0.85
C VAL A 356 70.28 -12.94 -0.04
N LEU A 357 69.46 -13.99 -0.09
CA LEU A 357 69.77 -15.27 0.56
C LEU A 357 71.04 -15.91 -0.01
N ARG A 358 71.21 -15.89 -1.34
CA ARG A 358 72.42 -16.38 -2.02
C ARG A 358 73.67 -15.59 -1.60
N ARG A 359 73.56 -14.26 -1.46
CA ARG A 359 74.66 -13.42 -0.98
C ARG A 359 74.98 -13.64 0.50
N SER A 360 73.99 -13.91 1.35
CA SER A 360 74.21 -14.22 2.77
C SER A 360 74.95 -15.54 2.93
N LEU A 361 74.50 -16.58 2.22
CA LEU A 361 75.15 -17.90 2.23
C LEU A 361 76.57 -17.86 1.69
N MET A 362 76.88 -16.99 0.72
CA MET A 362 78.26 -16.81 0.25
C MET A 362 79.17 -16.08 1.24
N LYS A 363 78.62 -15.25 2.15
CA LYS A 363 79.41 -14.54 3.16
C LYS A 363 79.73 -15.39 4.39
N GLU A 364 78.93 -16.40 4.70
CA GLU A 364 79.21 -17.37 5.78
C GLU A 364 80.19 -18.48 5.37
N ALA A 365 80.51 -18.59 4.08
CA ALA A 365 81.45 -19.57 3.52
C ALA A 365 82.89 -19.03 3.33
N GLN A 366 83.17 -17.81 3.80
CA GLN A 366 84.50 -17.21 3.92
C GLN A 366 84.84 -17.04 5.40
#